data_AF-A0A699YKW3-F1
#
_entry.id   AF-A0A699YKW3-F1
#
_cell.length_a   1.000
_cell.length_b   1.000
_cell.length_c   1.000
_cell.angle_alpha   90.00
_cell.angle_beta   90.00
_cell.angle_gamma   90.00
#
_symmetry.space_group_name_H-M   'P 1'
#
loop_
_entity.id
_entity.type
_entity.pdbx_description
1 polymer ?
#
loop_
_entity_poly.entity_id
_entity_poly.type
_entity_poly.pdbx_seq_one_letter_code
_entity_poly.pdbx_strand_id
1 'polypeptide(L)'
;MNNATPAPNPAPDWLTDKAWVEVCNLDGLPTFKGFAQSFIEELAVYKELFDSNEAQDMPLAEPWQSALTSFQKLCILRCLRPDKVTIAVQGFVSEHLGQRFIEPPPFDLTTCYRESAPATPLIFVLSSGADPMADLLKLADDMKFNKKFEKVSLGQGQGPKAEKLLEMGMDRGIWVCLQNCHLAVSWMPTLERIVEGIEADKVHKDFRLWLTSMPSPDFPVAILQNGVKMTLEPPKGLKSNLVRQYTRFTDHYLNASSKPEQWRKLLFGLCLFHAVIQ
;
A
#
# COMPACT_ATOMS: atom_id res chain seq x y z
N MET A 1 -16.02 -33.03 14.99
CA MET A 1 -16.50 -31.64 15.17
C MET A 1 -17.85 -31.75 15.87
N ASN A 2 -17.90 -31.51 17.18
CA ASN A 2 -19.15 -31.58 17.93
C ASN A 2 -19.99 -30.35 17.60
N ASN A 3 -21.02 -30.53 16.76
CA ASN A 3 -22.08 -29.56 16.54
C ASN A 3 -23.01 -29.56 17.76
N ALA A 4 -22.54 -29.03 18.88
CA ALA A 4 -23.44 -28.57 19.93
C ALA A 4 -24.07 -27.28 19.40
N THR A 5 -25.41 -27.24 19.33
CA THR A 5 -26.13 -26.02 19.03
C THR A 5 -25.67 -24.95 20.03
N PRO A 6 -25.23 -23.76 19.57
CA PRO A 6 -24.84 -22.68 20.47
C PRO A 6 -25.97 -22.41 21.47
N ALA A 7 -25.61 -22.10 22.72
CA ALA A 7 -26.58 -21.61 23.69
C ALA A 7 -27.36 -20.42 23.11
N PRO A 8 -28.61 -20.15 23.55
CA PRO A 8 -29.34 -18.99 23.07
C PRO A 8 -28.55 -17.70 23.33
N ASN A 9 -28.67 -16.74 22.43
CA ASN A 9 -28.02 -15.44 22.54
C ASN A 9 -28.45 -14.76 23.85
N PRO A 10 -27.51 -14.43 24.76
CA PRO A 10 -27.82 -13.88 26.07
C PRO A 10 -28.25 -12.41 26.02
N ALA A 11 -28.01 -11.72 24.91
CA ALA A 11 -28.20 -10.28 24.79
C ALA A 11 -28.73 -9.86 23.40
N PRO A 12 -29.91 -10.36 22.99
CA PRO A 12 -30.45 -10.14 21.65
C PRO A 12 -30.73 -8.65 21.34
N ASP A 13 -30.84 -7.80 22.35
CA ASP A 13 -31.11 -6.36 22.20
C ASP A 13 -29.95 -5.58 21.53
N TRP A 14 -28.71 -6.08 21.62
CA TRP A 14 -27.53 -5.39 21.09
C TRP A 14 -26.49 -6.33 20.45
N LEU A 15 -26.47 -7.62 20.82
CA LEU A 15 -25.57 -8.61 20.22
C LEU A 15 -26.31 -9.38 19.12
N THR A 16 -25.73 -9.41 17.92
CA THR A 16 -26.29 -10.25 16.83
C THR A 16 -26.03 -11.74 17.10
N ASP A 17 -26.94 -12.61 16.64
CA ASP A 17 -26.75 -14.06 16.77
C ASP A 17 -25.45 -14.54 16.12
N LYS A 18 -25.04 -13.89 15.02
CA LYS A 18 -23.75 -14.18 14.37
C LYS A 18 -22.58 -13.88 15.29
N ALA A 19 -22.57 -12.72 15.96
CA ALA A 19 -21.51 -12.37 16.90
C ALA A 19 -21.48 -13.33 18.10
N TRP A 20 -22.65 -13.74 18.59
CA TRP A 20 -22.75 -14.74 19.65
C TRP A 20 -22.19 -16.11 19.24
N VAL A 21 -22.48 -16.58 18.02
CA VAL A 21 -21.88 -17.80 17.46
C VAL A 21 -20.35 -17.70 17.44
N GLU A 22 -19.79 -16.54 17.08
CA GLU A 22 -18.34 -16.33 17.11
C GLU A 22 -17.77 -16.39 18.55
N VAL A 23 -18.49 -15.89 19.56
CA VAL A 23 -18.12 -16.04 20.97
C VAL A 23 -18.13 -17.51 21.41
N CYS A 24 -19.17 -18.26 21.05
CA CYS A 24 -19.23 -19.70 21.33
C CYS A 24 -18.13 -20.50 20.61
N ASN A 25 -17.80 -20.13 19.36
CA ASN A 25 -16.71 -20.76 18.63
C ASN A 25 -15.36 -20.47 19.28
N LEU A 26 -15.17 -19.24 19.80
CA LEU A 26 -13.96 -18.85 20.50
C LEU A 26 -13.75 -19.68 21.77
N ASP A 27 -14.81 -19.91 22.56
CA ASP A 27 -14.81 -20.80 23.73
C ASP A 27 -14.35 -22.22 23.39
N GLY A 28 -14.59 -22.67 22.15
CA GLY A 28 -14.11 -23.94 21.62
C GLY A 28 -12.60 -24.16 21.74
N LEU A 29 -11.81 -23.08 21.76
CA LEU A 29 -10.35 -23.12 21.78
C LEU A 29 -9.80 -23.31 23.21
N PRO A 30 -8.72 -24.10 23.42
CA PRO A 30 -8.20 -24.40 24.75
C PRO A 30 -7.91 -23.17 25.64
N THR A 31 -7.40 -22.10 25.05
CA THR A 31 -7.05 -20.86 25.76
C THR A 31 -8.28 -20.07 26.23
N PHE A 32 -9.41 -20.20 25.54
CA PHE A 32 -10.62 -19.40 25.78
C PHE A 32 -11.73 -20.23 26.45
N LYS A 33 -11.39 -21.41 26.97
CA LYS A 33 -12.37 -22.29 27.63
C LYS A 33 -13.01 -21.58 28.82
N GLY A 34 -14.34 -21.49 28.81
CA GLY A 34 -15.13 -20.76 29.81
C GLY A 34 -15.43 -19.31 29.43
N PHE A 35 -14.93 -18.82 28.28
CA PHE A 35 -15.17 -17.45 27.84
C PHE A 35 -16.65 -17.17 27.58
N ALA A 36 -17.37 -18.10 26.94
CA ALA A 36 -18.80 -17.88 26.66
C ALA A 36 -19.62 -17.72 27.95
N GLN A 37 -19.29 -18.48 29.00
CA GLN A 37 -19.95 -18.36 30.30
C GLN A 37 -19.59 -17.05 31.00
N SER A 38 -18.30 -16.70 31.04
CA SER A 38 -17.83 -15.44 31.62
C SER A 38 -18.39 -14.21 30.89
N PHE A 39 -18.59 -14.29 29.57
CA PHE A 39 -19.23 -13.24 28.78
C PHE A 39 -20.68 -12.99 29.23
N ILE A 40 -21.44 -14.05 29.55
CA ILE A 40 -22.82 -13.95 30.06
C ILE A 40 -22.83 -13.31 31.46
N GLU A 41 -21.85 -13.64 32.29
CA GLU A 41 -21.74 -13.09 33.65
C GLU A 41 -21.36 -11.60 33.63
N GLU A 42 -20.54 -11.19 32.66
CA GLU A 42 -19.99 -9.83 32.54
C GLU A 42 -20.58 -9.04 31.37
N LEU A 43 -21.86 -9.28 31.02
CA LEU A 43 -22.52 -8.64 29.87
C LEU A 43 -22.44 -7.10 29.88
N ALA A 44 -22.45 -6.49 31.06
CA ALA A 44 -22.36 -5.03 31.18
C ALA A 44 -21.02 -4.50 30.65
N VAL A 45 -19.90 -5.16 30.97
CA VAL A 45 -18.55 -4.80 30.52
C VAL A 45 -18.45 -4.94 29.00
N TYR A 46 -18.93 -6.06 28.46
CA TYR A 46 -18.86 -6.31 27.02
C TYR A 46 -19.84 -5.44 26.22
N LYS A 47 -20.95 -5.01 26.81
CA LYS A 47 -21.84 -4.02 26.22
C LYS A 47 -21.16 -2.66 26.14
N GLU A 48 -20.48 -2.23 27.21
CA GLU A 48 -19.71 -0.97 27.21
C GLU A 48 -18.61 -0.98 26.15
N LEU A 49 -17.89 -2.11 26.02
CA LEU A 49 -16.92 -2.33 24.94
C LEU A 49 -17.58 -2.25 23.57
N PHE A 50 -18.74 -2.91 23.40
CA PHE A 50 -19.47 -2.91 22.13
C PHE A 50 -19.92 -1.50 21.73
N ASP A 51 -20.41 -0.69 22.67
CA ASP A 51 -20.94 0.65 22.42
C ASP A 51 -19.83 1.71 22.23
N SER A 52 -18.59 1.42 22.61
CA SER A 52 -17.48 2.39 22.60
C SER A 52 -16.88 2.65 21.22
N ASN A 53 -16.61 3.91 20.89
CA ASN A 53 -15.85 4.26 19.69
C ASN A 53 -14.38 3.84 19.75
N GLU A 54 -13.83 3.63 20.95
CA GLU A 54 -12.44 3.22 21.16
C GLU A 54 -12.37 1.80 21.75
N ALA A 55 -13.23 0.89 21.27
CA ALA A 55 -13.35 -0.48 21.79
C ALA A 55 -12.02 -1.25 21.78
N GLN A 56 -11.11 -0.94 20.85
CA GLN A 56 -9.78 -1.55 20.80
C GLN A 56 -8.88 -1.24 21.99
N ASP A 57 -9.13 -0.13 22.68
CA ASP A 57 -8.35 0.36 23.82
C ASP A 57 -9.02 0.02 25.16
N MET A 58 -10.23 -0.55 25.12
CA MET A 58 -10.97 -0.92 26.31
C MET A 58 -10.44 -2.22 26.94
N PRO A 59 -10.37 -2.30 28.28
CA PRO A 59 -10.01 -3.54 28.95
C PRO A 59 -11.12 -4.59 28.80
N LEU A 60 -10.73 -5.85 28.78
CA LEU A 60 -11.66 -6.97 28.91
C LEU A 60 -12.03 -7.18 30.39
N ALA A 61 -13.10 -7.94 30.65
CA ALA A 61 -13.36 -8.42 32.00
C ALA A 61 -12.24 -9.38 32.47
N GLU A 62 -11.92 -9.35 33.76
CA GLU A 62 -11.02 -10.35 34.35
C GLU A 62 -11.69 -11.74 34.36
N PRO A 63 -10.93 -12.84 34.22
CA PRO A 63 -9.47 -12.92 34.14
C PRO A 63 -8.89 -12.66 32.74
N TRP A 64 -9.72 -12.43 31.72
CA TRP A 64 -9.28 -12.40 30.32
C TRP A 64 -8.33 -11.25 30.01
N GLN A 65 -8.46 -10.13 30.72
CA GLN A 65 -7.55 -9.00 30.56
C GLN A 65 -6.13 -9.33 31.04
N SER A 66 -5.96 -10.05 32.14
CA SER A 66 -4.64 -10.41 32.66
C SER A 66 -4.09 -11.73 32.12
N ALA A 67 -4.96 -12.69 31.80
CA ALA A 67 -4.56 -14.04 31.37
C ALA A 67 -4.20 -14.14 29.88
N LEU A 68 -4.70 -13.22 29.03
CA LEU A 68 -4.50 -13.29 27.59
C LEU A 68 -3.36 -12.40 27.10
N THR A 69 -2.64 -12.89 26.10
CA THR A 69 -1.69 -12.09 25.32
C THR A 69 -2.41 -11.03 24.47
N SER A 70 -1.70 -9.97 24.04
CA SER A 70 -2.26 -8.92 23.18
C SER A 70 -2.93 -9.48 21.92
N PHE A 71 -2.34 -10.52 21.29
CA PHE A 71 -2.94 -11.18 20.12
C PHE A 71 -4.24 -11.92 20.46
N GLN A 72 -4.28 -12.62 21.60
CA GLN A 72 -5.48 -13.35 22.02
C GLN A 72 -6.65 -12.39 22.37
N LYS A 73 -6.35 -11.22 22.92
CA LYS A 73 -7.37 -10.16 23.15
C LYS A 73 -8.00 -9.68 21.84
N LEU A 74 -7.22 -9.60 20.75
CA LEU A 74 -7.76 -9.27 19.42
C LEU A 74 -8.80 -10.30 18.94
N CYS A 75 -8.68 -11.58 19.32
CA CYS A 75 -9.67 -12.59 18.98
C CYS A 75 -11.04 -12.28 19.61
N ILE A 76 -11.06 -11.82 20.87
CA ILE A 76 -12.28 -11.40 21.55
C ILE A 76 -12.86 -10.15 20.89
N LEU A 77 -12.02 -9.14 20.62
CA LEU A 77 -12.44 -7.92 19.93
C LEU A 77 -13.06 -8.24 18.55
N ARG A 78 -12.50 -9.20 17.80
CA ARG A 78 -13.03 -9.62 16.49
C ARG A 78 -14.46 -10.16 16.58
N CYS A 79 -14.82 -10.85 17.67
CA CYS A 79 -16.16 -11.37 17.86
C CYS A 79 -17.20 -10.26 18.08
N LEU A 80 -16.80 -9.14 18.69
CA LEU A 80 -17.71 -8.07 19.12
C LEU A 80 -17.68 -6.84 18.21
N ARG A 81 -16.49 -6.39 17.83
CA ARG A 81 -16.21 -5.16 17.07
C ARG A 81 -15.25 -5.42 15.91
N PRO A 82 -15.68 -6.18 14.88
CA PRO A 82 -14.86 -6.48 13.71
C PRO A 82 -14.39 -5.21 12.96
N ASP A 83 -15.13 -4.11 13.06
CA ASP A 83 -14.77 -2.80 12.50
C ASP A 83 -13.53 -2.18 13.17
N LYS A 84 -13.26 -2.51 14.44
CA LYS A 84 -12.10 -1.99 15.20
C LYS A 84 -10.86 -2.88 15.12
N VAL A 85 -10.98 -4.08 14.55
CA VAL A 85 -9.86 -5.03 14.44
C VAL A 85 -8.70 -4.44 13.64
N THR A 86 -8.95 -3.70 12.57
CA THR A 86 -7.87 -3.09 11.77
C THR A 86 -6.99 -2.15 12.60
N ILE A 87 -7.62 -1.28 13.40
CA ILE A 87 -6.91 -0.33 14.28
C ILE A 87 -6.19 -1.08 15.40
N ALA A 88 -6.86 -2.07 15.99
CA ALA A 88 -6.28 -2.89 17.06
C ALA A 88 -5.05 -3.70 16.59
N VAL A 89 -5.10 -4.25 15.37
CA VAL A 89 -3.96 -4.94 14.74
C VAL A 89 -2.83 -3.96 14.46
N GLN A 90 -3.12 -2.72 14.02
CA GLN A 90 -2.09 -1.69 13.89
C GLN A 90 -1.42 -1.38 15.24
N GLY A 91 -2.20 -1.25 16.32
CA GLY A 91 -1.69 -1.11 17.67
C GLY A 91 -0.76 -2.26 18.08
N PHE A 92 -1.21 -3.49 17.85
CA PHE A 92 -0.41 -4.70 18.11
C PHE A 92 0.92 -4.72 17.34
N VAL A 93 0.90 -4.38 16.05
CA VAL A 93 2.11 -4.30 15.22
C VAL A 93 3.03 -3.18 15.72
N SER A 94 2.48 -2.03 16.08
CA SER A 94 3.26 -0.92 16.63
C SER A 94 3.94 -1.27 17.95
N GLU A 95 3.24 -1.99 18.85
CA GLU A 95 3.78 -2.47 20.12
C GLU A 95 4.94 -3.46 19.93
N HIS A 96 4.83 -4.40 18.98
CA HIS A 96 5.77 -5.52 18.85
C HIS A 96 6.90 -5.27 17.84
N LEU A 97 6.63 -4.56 16.75
CA LEU A 97 7.59 -4.29 15.67
C LEU A 97 8.00 -2.81 15.63
N GLY A 98 7.17 -1.91 16.16
CA GLY A 98 7.39 -0.48 16.17
C GLY A 98 6.49 0.29 15.18
N GLN A 99 6.22 1.54 15.50
CA GLN A 99 5.35 2.45 14.75
C GLN A 99 5.65 2.52 13.24
N ARG A 100 6.93 2.44 12.84
CA ARG A 100 7.36 2.49 11.44
C ARG A 100 6.79 1.36 10.55
N PHE A 101 6.28 0.28 11.14
CA PHE A 101 5.72 -0.86 10.40
C PHE A 101 4.24 -0.68 10.06
N ILE A 102 3.57 0.33 10.64
CA ILE A 102 2.19 0.70 10.29
C ILE A 102 2.12 2.02 9.50
N GLU A 103 3.25 2.72 9.39
CA GLU A 103 3.38 3.95 8.62
C GLU A 103 3.99 3.63 7.25
N PRO A 104 3.33 3.96 6.13
CA PRO A 104 3.93 3.78 4.83
C PRO A 104 5.16 4.69 4.70
N PRO A 105 6.33 4.17 4.30
CA PRO A 105 7.50 5.02 4.08
C PRO A 105 7.23 6.00 2.92
N PRO A 106 7.87 7.18 2.94
CA PRO A 106 7.81 8.09 1.79
C PRO A 106 8.31 7.37 0.54
N PHE A 107 7.58 7.49 -0.57
CA PHE A 107 8.03 6.97 -1.86
C PHE A 107 9.27 7.74 -2.32
N ASP A 108 10.39 7.04 -2.48
CA ASP A 108 11.65 7.61 -2.96
C ASP A 108 12.15 6.86 -4.20
N LEU A 109 11.84 7.46 -5.36
CA LEU A 109 12.25 6.94 -6.67
C LEU A 109 13.78 6.90 -6.83
N THR A 110 14.52 7.77 -6.14
CA THR A 110 15.98 7.80 -6.17
C THR A 110 16.57 6.57 -5.49
N THR A 111 15.99 6.17 -4.36
CA THR A 111 16.42 4.96 -3.63
C THR A 111 16.13 3.72 -4.48
N CYS A 112 14.94 3.60 -5.09
CA CYS A 112 14.63 2.50 -6.01
C CYS A 112 15.64 2.43 -7.18
N TYR A 113 16.01 3.57 -7.77
CA TYR A 113 17.04 3.61 -8.81
C TYR A 113 18.40 3.13 -8.31
N ARG A 114 18.85 3.56 -7.12
CA ARG A 114 20.16 3.16 -6.55
C ARG A 114 20.23 1.67 -6.22
N GLU A 115 19.11 1.07 -5.84
CA GLU A 115 19.00 -0.36 -5.55
C GLU A 115 18.84 -1.23 -6.82
N SER A 116 18.69 -0.59 -7.99
CA SER A 116 18.56 -1.29 -9.28
C SER A 116 19.89 -1.48 -10.01
N ALA A 117 19.93 -2.51 -10.85
CA ALA A 117 21.02 -2.83 -11.75
C ALA A 117 20.52 -2.91 -13.22
N PRO A 118 21.42 -2.98 -14.23
CA PRO A 118 21.02 -3.12 -15.63
C PRO A 118 20.06 -4.28 -15.92
N ALA A 119 20.24 -5.42 -15.23
CA ALA A 119 19.40 -6.62 -15.35
C ALA A 119 18.21 -6.63 -14.38
N THR A 120 17.98 -5.55 -13.63
CA THR A 120 16.89 -5.43 -12.63
C THR A 120 15.89 -4.38 -13.11
N PRO A 121 14.78 -4.78 -13.76
CA PRO A 121 13.78 -3.84 -14.23
C PRO A 121 13.13 -3.08 -13.07
N LEU A 122 12.79 -1.81 -13.31
CA LEU A 122 12.04 -0.95 -12.40
C LEU A 122 10.60 -0.85 -12.89
N ILE A 123 9.65 -1.28 -12.07
CA ILE A 123 8.27 -1.52 -12.50
C ILE A 123 7.33 -0.62 -11.70
N PHE A 124 6.70 0.32 -12.39
CA PHE A 124 5.56 1.06 -11.87
C PHE A 124 4.27 0.28 -12.08
N VAL A 125 3.68 -0.17 -10.99
CA VAL A 125 2.32 -0.71 -10.95
C VAL A 125 1.36 0.47 -10.74
N LEU A 126 0.61 0.79 -11.78
CA LEU A 126 -0.24 1.98 -11.84
C LEU A 126 -1.64 1.70 -11.30
N SER A 127 -2.14 2.59 -10.45
CA SER A 127 -3.57 2.75 -10.22
C SER A 127 -4.20 3.60 -11.32
N SER A 128 -5.54 3.52 -11.47
CA SER A 128 -6.26 4.37 -12.43
C SER A 128 -5.93 5.86 -12.21
N GLY A 129 -5.56 6.55 -13.29
CA GLY A 129 -5.22 7.98 -13.27
C GLY A 129 -3.81 8.33 -12.74
N ALA A 130 -3.01 7.37 -12.29
CA ALA A 130 -1.63 7.61 -11.90
C ALA A 130 -0.68 7.59 -13.11
N ASP A 131 0.20 8.59 -13.23
CA ASP A 131 1.26 8.64 -14.25
C ASP A 131 2.62 8.97 -13.60
N PRO A 132 3.60 8.05 -13.59
CA PRO A 132 4.94 8.26 -13.03
C PRO A 132 5.82 9.19 -13.86
N MET A 133 5.43 9.54 -15.08
CA MET A 133 6.36 10.13 -16.05
C MET A 133 6.97 11.45 -15.59
N ALA A 134 6.21 12.30 -14.90
CA ALA A 134 6.75 13.56 -14.39
C ALA A 134 7.85 13.32 -13.34
N ASP A 135 7.62 12.39 -12.42
CA ASP A 135 8.57 12.04 -11.37
C ASP A 135 9.81 11.33 -11.96
N LEU A 136 9.62 10.46 -12.95
CA LEU A 136 10.70 9.77 -13.65
C LEU A 136 11.57 10.72 -14.49
N LEU A 137 10.97 11.66 -15.21
CA LEU A 137 11.72 12.68 -15.97
C LEU A 137 12.52 13.59 -15.04
N LYS A 138 11.93 13.96 -13.90
CA LYS A 138 12.64 14.71 -12.86
C LYS A 138 13.84 13.94 -12.33
N LEU A 139 13.66 12.64 -11.99
CA LEU A 139 14.78 11.79 -11.57
C LEU A 139 15.86 11.71 -12.66
N ALA A 140 15.47 11.53 -13.91
CA ALA A 140 16.42 11.48 -15.02
C ALA A 140 17.21 12.79 -15.15
N ASP A 141 16.60 13.94 -14.92
CA ASP A 141 17.31 15.23 -14.89
C ASP A 141 18.28 15.34 -13.71
N ASP A 142 17.81 15.00 -12.50
CA ASP A 142 18.61 15.01 -11.27
C ASP A 142 19.84 14.07 -11.37
N MET A 143 19.68 12.92 -12.04
CA MET A 143 20.74 11.94 -12.30
C MET A 143 21.56 12.23 -13.58
N LYS A 144 21.28 13.33 -14.30
CA LYS A 144 21.95 13.72 -15.56
C LYS A 144 21.76 12.73 -16.73
N PHE A 145 20.65 12.00 -16.72
CA PHE A 145 20.18 11.10 -17.78
C PHE A 145 19.10 11.71 -18.68
N ASN A 146 18.73 12.98 -18.52
CA ASN A 146 17.73 13.66 -19.36
C ASN A 146 17.98 13.52 -20.88
N LYS A 147 19.24 13.54 -21.33
CA LYS A 147 19.64 13.33 -22.74
C LYS A 147 19.82 11.85 -23.12
N LYS A 148 19.78 10.95 -22.15
CA LYS A 148 19.93 9.50 -22.27
C LYS A 148 18.69 8.80 -21.71
N PHE A 149 17.51 9.36 -21.99
CA PHE A 149 16.23 8.82 -21.59
C PHE A 149 15.33 8.73 -22.81
N GLU A 150 14.83 7.54 -23.09
CA GLU A 150 13.97 7.26 -24.23
C GLU A 150 12.76 6.46 -23.77
N LYS A 151 11.61 6.70 -24.42
CA LYS A 151 10.35 6.06 -24.04
C LYS A 151 9.53 5.57 -25.24
N VAL A 152 8.80 4.49 -25.03
CA VAL A 152 7.85 3.94 -26.00
C VAL A 152 6.57 3.56 -25.28
N SER A 153 5.45 4.11 -25.72
CA SER A 153 4.13 3.64 -25.29
C SER A 153 3.78 2.37 -26.04
N LEU A 154 3.66 1.26 -25.32
CA LEU A 154 3.30 -0.03 -25.89
C LEU A 154 1.81 -0.05 -26.24
N GLY A 155 1.56 -0.58 -27.44
CA GLY A 155 0.27 -0.74 -28.07
C GLY A 155 0.46 -1.62 -29.31
N GLN A 156 -0.57 -1.74 -30.15
CA GLN A 156 -0.49 -2.60 -31.33
C GLN A 156 0.68 -2.19 -32.25
N GLY A 157 1.57 -3.15 -32.54
CA GLY A 157 2.68 -2.96 -33.47
C GLY A 157 3.93 -2.23 -32.93
N GLN A 158 3.99 -1.88 -31.64
CA GLN A 158 5.14 -1.16 -31.06
C GLN A 158 6.30 -2.07 -30.61
N GLY A 159 6.10 -3.39 -30.55
CA GLY A 159 7.11 -4.37 -30.11
C GLY A 159 8.47 -4.21 -30.80
N PRO A 160 8.56 -4.22 -32.15
CA PRO A 160 9.84 -4.08 -32.85
C PRO A 160 10.56 -2.75 -32.59
N LYS A 161 9.83 -1.68 -32.27
CA LYS A 161 10.43 -0.39 -31.87
C LYS A 161 11.01 -0.49 -30.47
N ALA A 162 10.31 -1.14 -29.55
CA ALA A 162 10.78 -1.38 -28.19
C ALA A 162 12.05 -2.26 -28.18
N GLU A 163 12.10 -3.31 -29.01
CA GLU A 163 13.29 -4.19 -29.15
C GLU A 163 14.53 -3.40 -29.56
N LYS A 164 14.45 -2.62 -30.64
CA LYS A 164 15.55 -1.76 -31.10
C LYS A 164 15.99 -0.75 -30.04
N LEU A 165 15.03 -0.22 -29.29
CA LEU A 165 15.33 0.73 -28.23
C LEU A 165 16.03 0.08 -27.05
N LEU A 166 15.64 -1.14 -26.67
CA LEU A 166 16.30 -1.93 -25.65
C LEU A 166 17.73 -2.26 -26.06
N GLU A 167 17.95 -2.74 -27.30
CA GLU A 167 19.29 -3.00 -27.84
C GLU A 167 20.18 -1.76 -27.78
N MET A 168 19.69 -0.62 -28.29
CA MET A 168 20.43 0.64 -28.23
C MET A 168 20.68 1.11 -26.79
N GLY A 169 19.71 0.91 -25.90
CA GLY A 169 19.84 1.28 -24.50
C GLY A 169 20.87 0.45 -23.77
N MET A 170 20.90 -0.85 -24.02
CA MET A 170 21.89 -1.77 -23.47
C MET A 170 23.31 -1.45 -23.94
N ASP A 171 23.48 -1.06 -25.21
CA ASP A 171 24.78 -0.68 -25.78
C ASP A 171 25.27 0.69 -25.26
N ARG A 172 24.40 1.69 -25.24
CA ARG A 172 24.78 3.10 -24.99
C ARG A 172 24.55 3.61 -23.57
N GLY A 173 23.98 2.77 -22.71
CA GLY A 173 23.62 3.16 -21.34
C GLY A 173 22.49 4.18 -21.28
N ILE A 174 21.41 3.93 -22.04
CA ILE A 174 20.22 4.79 -22.07
C ILE A 174 19.16 4.21 -21.16
N TRP A 175 18.42 5.04 -20.46
CA TRP A 175 17.23 4.63 -19.73
C TRP A 175 16.08 4.44 -20.71
N VAL A 176 15.51 3.25 -20.72
CA VAL A 176 14.41 2.89 -21.61
C VAL A 176 13.14 2.75 -20.78
N CYS A 177 12.12 3.54 -21.09
CA CYS A 177 10.81 3.47 -20.45
C CYS A 177 9.76 2.87 -21.40
N LEU A 178 9.29 1.67 -21.10
CA LEU A 178 8.19 1.02 -21.81
C LEU A 178 6.89 1.30 -21.06
N GLN A 179 6.03 2.13 -21.66
CA GLN A 179 4.78 2.54 -21.04
C GLN A 179 3.64 1.60 -21.43
N ASN A 180 2.66 1.44 -20.55
CA ASN A 180 1.42 0.70 -20.81
C ASN A 180 1.62 -0.76 -21.22
N CYS A 181 2.52 -1.49 -20.53
CA CYS A 181 2.86 -2.88 -20.88
C CYS A 181 1.65 -3.82 -20.95
N HIS A 182 0.68 -3.65 -20.04
CA HIS A 182 -0.62 -4.35 -20.06
C HIS A 182 -1.39 -4.26 -21.39
N LEU A 183 -1.12 -3.29 -22.26
CA LEU A 183 -1.77 -3.17 -23.57
C LEU A 183 -1.09 -4.02 -24.67
N ALA A 184 0.10 -4.56 -24.42
CA ALA A 184 0.89 -5.32 -25.38
C ALA A 184 1.05 -6.79 -24.98
N VAL A 185 -0.06 -7.43 -24.59
CA VAL A 185 -0.13 -8.82 -24.11
C VAL A 185 0.63 -9.80 -25.01
N SER A 186 0.42 -9.74 -26.33
CA SER A 186 1.04 -10.67 -27.28
C SER A 186 2.57 -10.52 -27.40
N TRP A 187 3.14 -9.41 -26.95
CA TRP A 187 4.57 -9.14 -27.00
C TRP A 187 5.28 -9.36 -25.65
N MET A 188 4.53 -9.52 -24.56
CA MET A 188 5.09 -9.77 -23.21
C MET A 188 6.04 -10.97 -23.13
N PRO A 189 5.79 -12.13 -23.80
CA PRO A 189 6.73 -13.25 -23.80
C PRO A 189 8.07 -12.90 -24.47
N THR A 190 8.06 -12.03 -25.48
CA THR A 190 9.28 -11.55 -26.13
C THR A 190 10.06 -10.64 -25.19
N LEU A 191 9.38 -9.74 -24.49
CA LEU A 191 10.00 -8.89 -23.47
C LEU A 191 10.65 -9.72 -22.36
N GLU A 192 9.97 -10.76 -21.86
CA GLU A 192 10.49 -11.69 -20.85
C GLU A 192 11.81 -12.31 -21.30
N ARG A 193 11.83 -12.91 -22.50
CA ARG A 193 13.05 -13.49 -23.08
C ARG A 193 14.20 -12.49 -23.22
N ILE A 194 13.89 -11.24 -23.60
CA ILE A 194 14.92 -10.19 -23.71
C ILE A 194 15.49 -9.86 -22.33
N VAL A 195 14.64 -9.67 -21.33
CA VAL A 195 15.03 -9.31 -19.96
C VAL A 195 15.84 -10.43 -19.30
N GLU A 196 15.42 -11.69 -19.45
CA GLU A 196 16.16 -12.85 -18.95
C GLU A 196 17.53 -13.02 -19.62
N GLY A 197 17.65 -12.60 -20.88
CA GLY A 197 18.91 -12.61 -21.63
C GLY A 197 19.89 -11.48 -21.29
N ILE A 198 19.53 -10.56 -20.39
CA ILE A 198 20.41 -9.45 -20.01
C ILE A 198 21.54 -9.97 -19.13
N GLU A 199 22.72 -10.12 -19.73
CA GLU A 199 23.95 -10.38 -19.01
C GLU A 199 24.55 -9.07 -18.50
N ALA A 200 24.48 -8.83 -17.18
CA ALA A 200 24.89 -7.56 -16.57
C ALA A 200 26.35 -7.15 -16.89
N ASP A 201 27.23 -8.12 -17.10
CA ASP A 201 28.65 -7.89 -17.43
C ASP A 201 28.88 -7.49 -18.89
N LYS A 202 27.90 -7.72 -19.77
CA LYS A 202 27.95 -7.41 -21.21
C LYS A 202 27.15 -6.17 -21.59
N VAL A 203 26.32 -5.66 -20.68
CA VAL A 203 25.47 -4.49 -20.89
C VAL A 203 26.06 -3.26 -20.22
N HIS A 204 25.81 -2.08 -20.80
CA HIS A 204 26.28 -0.84 -20.23
C HIS A 204 25.74 -0.64 -18.80
N LYS A 205 26.64 -0.41 -17.82
CA LYS A 205 26.30 -0.28 -16.39
C LYS A 205 25.22 0.75 -16.05
N ASP A 206 25.08 1.78 -16.87
CA ASP A 206 24.10 2.87 -16.71
C ASP A 206 22.72 2.55 -17.31
N PHE A 207 22.59 1.48 -18.10
CA PHE A 207 21.31 1.06 -18.67
C PHE A 207 20.31 0.80 -17.54
N ARG A 208 19.08 1.28 -17.71
CA ARG A 208 17.96 0.95 -16.82
C ARG A 208 16.71 0.74 -17.66
N LEU A 209 16.00 -0.34 -17.35
CA LEU A 209 14.69 -0.64 -17.92
C LEU A 209 13.59 -0.21 -16.95
N TRP A 210 12.78 0.74 -17.37
CA TRP A 210 11.59 1.21 -16.67
C TRP A 210 10.34 0.68 -17.36
N LEU A 211 9.43 0.10 -16.59
CA LEU A 211 8.17 -0.46 -17.09
C LEU A 211 7.01 0.21 -16.39
N THR A 212 5.97 0.63 -17.13
CA THR A 212 4.71 1.06 -16.52
C THR A 212 3.59 0.13 -16.94
N SER A 213 2.77 -0.31 -15.97
CA SER A 213 1.64 -1.18 -16.24
C SER A 213 0.56 -1.10 -15.18
N MET A 214 -0.71 -1.21 -15.58
CA MET A 214 -1.75 -1.63 -14.66
C MET A 214 -1.54 -3.11 -14.27
N PRO A 215 -2.05 -3.57 -13.12
CA PRO A 215 -2.08 -4.99 -12.79
C PRO A 215 -2.70 -5.81 -13.94
N SER A 216 -2.00 -6.83 -14.40
CA SER A 216 -2.47 -7.72 -15.47
C SER A 216 -1.97 -9.15 -15.22
N PRO A 217 -2.82 -10.18 -15.39
CA PRO A 217 -2.39 -11.58 -15.30
C PRO A 217 -1.41 -11.97 -16.42
N ASP A 218 -1.41 -11.23 -17.53
CA ASP A 218 -0.54 -11.49 -18.68
C ASP A 218 0.86 -10.87 -18.56
N PHE A 219 1.11 -10.10 -17.49
CA PHE A 219 2.42 -9.50 -17.27
C PHE A 219 3.43 -10.60 -16.84
N PRO A 220 4.63 -10.68 -17.44
CA PRO A 220 5.56 -11.78 -17.19
C PRO A 220 5.96 -11.91 -15.72
N VAL A 221 5.79 -13.11 -15.18
CA VAL A 221 6.10 -13.41 -13.77
C VAL A 221 7.59 -13.28 -13.50
N ALA A 222 8.47 -13.70 -14.42
CA ALA A 222 9.91 -13.60 -14.22
C ALA A 222 10.36 -12.14 -14.08
N ILE A 223 9.82 -11.24 -14.89
CA ILE A 223 10.08 -9.80 -14.80
C ILE A 223 9.60 -9.25 -13.45
N LEU A 224 8.42 -9.64 -12.98
CA LEU A 224 7.90 -9.21 -11.66
C LEU A 224 8.70 -9.77 -10.49
N GLN A 225 9.22 -10.98 -10.58
CA GLN A 225 10.01 -11.58 -9.52
C GLN A 225 11.38 -10.91 -9.39
N ASN A 226 12.02 -10.65 -10.53
CA ASN A 226 13.38 -10.10 -10.59
C ASN A 226 13.44 -8.57 -10.58
N GLY A 227 12.31 -7.89 -10.77
CA GLY A 227 12.24 -6.42 -10.80
C GLY A 227 11.97 -5.77 -9.44
N VAL A 228 12.28 -4.47 -9.35
CA VAL A 228 11.86 -3.58 -8.26
C VAL A 228 10.45 -3.07 -8.56
N LYS A 229 9.50 -3.33 -7.66
CA LYS A 229 8.09 -2.99 -7.84
C LYS A 229 7.74 -1.77 -7.01
N MET A 230 7.09 -0.82 -7.66
CA MET A 230 6.72 0.46 -7.09
C MET A 230 5.23 0.69 -7.36
N THR A 231 4.47 1.03 -6.34
CA THR A 231 3.10 1.51 -6.51
C THR A 231 3.07 3.03 -6.31
N LEU A 232 2.47 3.74 -7.26
CA LEU A 232 2.12 5.14 -7.09
C LEU A 232 0.66 5.20 -6.66
N GLU A 233 0.40 4.89 -5.40
CA GLU A 233 -0.94 5.10 -4.85
C GLU A 233 -1.12 6.59 -4.50
N PRO A 234 -2.30 7.19 -4.78
CA PRO A 234 -2.62 8.47 -4.19
C PRO A 234 -2.59 8.34 -2.66
N PRO A 235 -2.08 9.35 -1.93
CA PRO A 235 -2.05 9.30 -0.48
C PRO A 235 -3.45 9.08 0.07
N LYS A 236 -3.58 8.17 1.04
CA LYS A 236 -4.85 7.94 1.74
C LYS A 236 -4.92 8.89 2.94
N GLY A 237 -6.04 9.59 3.05
CA GLY A 237 -6.34 10.48 4.17
C GLY A 237 -5.98 11.95 3.93
N LEU A 238 -6.80 12.82 4.55
CA LEU A 238 -6.77 14.26 4.37
C LEU A 238 -5.39 14.89 4.64
N LYS A 239 -4.74 14.46 5.73
CA LYS A 239 -3.41 14.96 6.12
C LYS A 239 -2.35 14.63 5.06
N SER A 240 -2.33 13.39 4.56
CA SER A 240 -1.36 12.93 3.57
C SER A 240 -1.57 13.65 2.23
N ASN A 241 -2.82 13.85 1.82
CA ASN A 241 -3.17 14.66 0.65
C ASN A 241 -2.68 16.10 0.77
N LEU A 242 -2.94 16.74 1.92
CA LEU A 242 -2.47 18.11 2.21
C LEU A 242 -0.94 18.21 2.17
N VAL A 243 -0.22 17.32 2.86
CA VAL A 243 1.26 17.32 2.89
C VAL A 243 1.83 17.16 1.47
N ARG A 244 1.30 16.23 0.68
CA ARG A 244 1.74 16.04 -0.71
C ARG A 244 1.54 17.29 -1.56
N GLN A 245 0.44 18.01 -1.39
CA GLN A 245 0.24 19.27 -2.12
C GLN A 245 1.19 20.36 -1.63
N TYR A 246 1.32 20.51 -0.31
CA TYR A 246 2.13 21.57 0.29
C TYR A 246 3.63 21.43 -0.02
N THR A 247 4.16 20.21 -0.04
CA THR A 247 5.56 19.94 -0.39
C THR A 247 5.94 20.30 -1.84
N ARG A 248 4.95 20.54 -2.71
CA ARG A 248 5.20 20.99 -4.10
C ARG A 248 5.41 22.51 -4.20
N PHE A 249 5.01 23.27 -3.18
CA PHE A 249 5.17 24.72 -3.18
C PHE A 249 6.51 25.13 -2.57
N THR A 250 7.17 26.11 -3.18
CA THR A 250 8.39 26.71 -2.65
C THR A 250 8.06 27.89 -1.74
N ASP A 251 8.96 28.24 -0.82
CA ASP A 251 8.79 29.44 0.01
C ASP A 251 8.61 30.71 -0.82
N HIS A 252 9.27 30.79 -1.97
CA HIS A 252 9.08 31.90 -2.91
C HIS A 252 7.62 31.96 -3.41
N TYR A 253 7.04 30.83 -3.81
CA TYR A 253 5.64 30.78 -4.26
C TYR A 253 4.65 31.13 -3.14
N LEU A 254 4.91 30.67 -1.91
CA LEU A 254 4.10 30.98 -0.73
C LEU A 254 4.16 32.47 -0.33
N ASN A 255 5.13 33.21 -0.85
CA ASN A 255 5.38 34.63 -0.58
C ASN A 255 5.22 35.55 -1.81
N ALA A 256 4.80 35.02 -2.96
CA ALA A 256 4.76 35.77 -4.22
C ALA A 256 3.68 36.87 -4.25
N SER A 257 2.72 36.84 -3.32
CA SER A 257 1.62 37.81 -3.26
C SER A 257 1.98 39.04 -2.43
N SER A 258 1.45 40.21 -2.82
CA SER A 258 1.49 41.45 -2.02
C SER A 258 0.73 41.34 -0.69
N LYS A 259 -0.07 40.28 -0.53
CA LYS A 259 -0.85 39.93 0.67
C LYS A 259 -0.56 38.48 1.07
N PRO A 260 0.64 38.18 1.60
CA PRO A 260 1.10 36.80 1.79
C PRO A 260 0.27 36.02 2.81
N GLU A 261 -0.26 36.68 3.85
CA GLU A 261 -1.10 36.00 4.85
C GLU A 261 -2.43 35.52 4.25
N GLN A 262 -3.13 36.39 3.52
CA GLN A 262 -4.40 36.06 2.86
C GLN A 262 -4.18 35.02 1.77
N TRP A 263 -3.09 35.13 1.01
CA TRP A 263 -2.69 34.16 0.00
C TRP A 263 -2.49 32.77 0.59
N ARG A 264 -1.72 32.64 1.68
CA ARG A 264 -1.48 31.35 2.34
C ARG A 264 -2.76 30.72 2.88
N LYS A 265 -3.68 31.52 3.45
CA LYS A 265 -4.99 31.04 3.92
C LYS A 265 -5.87 30.54 2.77
N LEU A 266 -5.91 31.27 1.66
CA LEU A 266 -6.66 30.87 0.46
C LEU A 266 -6.08 29.60 -0.16
N LEU A 267 -4.75 29.53 -0.30
CA LEU A 267 -4.05 28.37 -0.82
C LEU A 267 -4.29 27.14 0.06
N PHE A 268 -4.24 27.30 1.40
CA PHE A 268 -4.59 26.23 2.33
C PHE A 268 -6.02 25.74 2.12
N GLY A 269 -6.98 26.66 2.03
CA GLY A 269 -8.39 26.32 1.78
C GLY A 269 -8.60 25.56 0.47
N LEU A 270 -7.91 25.96 -0.61
CA LEU A 270 -7.95 25.28 -1.90
C LEU A 270 -7.31 23.87 -1.82
N CYS A 271 -6.15 23.75 -1.18
CA CYS A 271 -5.50 22.47 -0.97
C CYS A 271 -6.35 21.52 -0.12
N LEU A 272 -7.01 22.04 0.93
CA LEU A 272 -7.92 21.29 1.78
C LEU A 272 -9.13 20.81 0.97
N PHE A 273 -9.75 21.69 0.19
CA PHE A 273 -10.87 21.33 -0.68
C PHE A 273 -10.49 20.23 -1.67
N HIS A 274 -9.34 20.36 -2.33
CA HIS A 274 -8.84 19.34 -3.25
C HIS A 274 -8.51 18.03 -2.53
N ALA A 275 -7.95 18.09 -1.32
CA ALA A 275 -7.63 16.93 -0.50
C ALA A 275 -8.87 16.18 0.02
N VAL A 276 -10.02 16.84 0.12
CA VAL A 276 -11.32 16.24 0.48
C VAL A 276 -12.00 15.59 -0.73
N ILE A 277 -11.84 16.16 -1.93
CA ILE A 277 -12.48 15.65 -3.16
C ILE A 277 -11.74 14.47 -3.77
N GLN A 278 -10.42 14.40 -3.60
CA GLN A 278 -9.58 13.27 -4.04
C GLN A 278 -9.73 12.04 -3.16
#